data_AF-A0A8T1ZC32-F1
#
_entry.id   AF-A0A8T1ZC32-F1
#
_cell.length_a   1.000
_cell.length_b   1.000
_cell.length_c   1.000
_cell.angle_alpha   90.00
_cell.angle_beta   90.00
_cell.angle_gamma   90.00
#
_symmetry.space_group_name_H-M   'P 1'
#
loop_
_entity.id
_entity.type
_entity.pdbx_description
1 polymer ?
#
loop_
_entity_poly.entity_id
_entity_poly.type
_entity_poly.pdbx_seq_one_letter_code
_entity_poly.pdbx_strand_id
1 'polypeptide(L)'
;MLNRFSCIALAGVATEYLLYGYAEGGLDDISKLDGLVKSLGFTQKKADSQVRWSVLNTIVLLRRHEIARSKLAQAMSKGESVGSCIEIIEDSIDPSDI
;
A
#
# COMPACT_ATOMS: atom_id res chain seq x y z
N MET A 1 5.15 -10.30 -10.24
CA MET A 1 5.27 -10.50 -8.77
C MET A 1 5.88 -9.27 -8.10
N LEU A 2 7.04 -8.77 -8.56
CA LEU A 2 7.71 -7.57 -8.00
C LEU A 2 6.82 -6.32 -7.89
N ASN A 3 6.02 -6.02 -8.93
CA ASN A 3 5.13 -4.85 -8.92
C ASN A 3 4.16 -4.84 -7.73
N ARG A 4 3.45 -5.96 -7.51
CA ARG A 4 2.51 -6.08 -6.38
C ARG A 4 3.23 -6.00 -5.05
N PHE A 5 4.37 -6.70 -4.92
CA PHE A 5 5.19 -6.64 -3.72
C PHE A 5 5.65 -5.21 -3.40
N SER A 6 6.12 -4.48 -4.43
CA SER A 6 6.56 -3.08 -4.27
C SER A 6 5.40 -2.19 -3.83
N CYS A 7 4.21 -2.37 -4.41
CA CYS A 7 3.02 -1.63 -4.00
C CYS A 7 2.63 -1.91 -2.54
N ILE A 8 2.68 -3.17 -2.11
CA ILE A 8 2.36 -3.59 -0.72
C ILE A 8 3.39 -3.01 0.26
N ALA A 9 4.69 -3.14 -0.04
CA ALA A 9 5.76 -2.63 0.83
C ALA A 9 5.69 -1.11 1.03
N LEU A 10 5.13 -0.38 0.07
CA LEU A 10 4.99 1.08 0.13
C LEU A 10 3.60 1.55 0.57
N ALA A 11 2.64 0.64 0.77
CA ALA A 11 1.25 0.99 1.07
C ALA A 11 1.09 1.72 2.41
N GLY A 12 1.82 1.30 3.44
CA GLY A 12 1.81 1.95 4.75
C GLY A 12 2.29 3.40 4.65
N VAL A 13 3.52 3.59 4.15
CA VAL A 13 4.15 4.91 3.96
C VAL A 13 3.29 5.83 3.08
N ALA A 14 2.76 5.31 1.97
CA ALA A 14 1.90 6.09 1.10
C ALA A 14 0.60 6.50 1.80
N THR A 15 0.01 5.64 2.63
CA THR A 15 -1.20 5.95 3.40
C THR A 15 -0.93 7.01 4.46
N GLU A 16 0.15 6.87 5.23
CA GLU A 16 0.56 7.88 6.23
C GLU A 16 0.77 9.25 5.58
N TYR A 17 1.51 9.28 4.47
CA TYR A 17 1.77 10.52 3.74
C TYR A 17 0.48 11.15 3.20
N LEU A 18 -0.46 10.35 2.67
CA LEU A 18 -1.75 10.85 2.19
C LEU A 18 -2.62 11.45 3.30
N LEU A 19 -2.54 10.91 4.53
CA LEU A 19 -3.35 11.37 5.66
C LEU A 19 -2.72 12.52 6.44
N TYR A 20 -1.41 12.50 6.61
CA TYR A 20 -0.70 13.37 7.57
C TYR A 20 0.34 14.29 6.92
N GLY A 21 0.66 14.10 5.63
CA GLY A 21 1.69 14.87 4.92
C GLY A 21 3.13 14.47 5.25
N TYR A 22 3.32 13.47 6.11
CA TYR A 22 4.59 12.84 6.45
C TYR A 22 4.35 11.38 6.82
N ALA A 23 5.41 10.58 6.88
CA ALA A 23 5.38 9.19 7.30
C ALA A 23 6.42 8.96 8.39
N GLU A 24 6.06 8.24 9.43
CA GLU A 24 6.92 7.91 10.57
C GLU A 24 7.29 6.42 10.59
N GLY A 25 6.48 5.58 9.94
CA GLY A 25 6.66 4.13 9.87
C GLY A 25 7.22 3.63 8.53
N GLY A 26 7.26 2.30 8.38
CA GLY A 26 7.51 1.63 7.10
C GLY A 26 8.98 1.46 6.70
N LEU A 27 9.94 1.84 7.55
CA LEU A 27 11.38 1.67 7.27
C LEU A 27 11.76 0.20 7.05
N ASP A 28 11.17 -0.72 7.82
CA ASP A 28 11.39 -2.16 7.66
C ASP A 28 10.88 -2.67 6.31
N ASP A 29 9.74 -2.17 5.82
CA ASP A 29 9.15 -2.59 4.55
C ASP A 29 9.93 -2.02 3.36
N ILE A 30 10.39 -0.77 3.47
CA ILE A 30 11.32 -0.17 2.49
C ILE A 30 12.63 -0.96 2.44
N SER A 31 13.18 -1.36 3.60
CA SER A 31 14.42 -2.12 3.67
C SER A 31 14.28 -3.50 3.03
N LYS A 32 13.14 -4.17 3.22
CA LYS A 32 12.83 -5.44 2.53
C LYS A 32 12.71 -5.25 1.01
N LEU A 33 12.06 -4.18 0.56
CA LEU A 33 11.96 -3.85 -0.87
C LEU A 33 13.34 -3.57 -1.48
N ASP A 34 14.18 -2.80 -0.79
CA ASP A 34 15.56 -2.51 -1.20
C ASP A 34 16.41 -3.79 -1.31
N GLY A 35 16.34 -4.67 -0.30
CA GLY A 35 17.01 -5.97 -0.34
C GLY A 35 16.56 -6.85 -1.51
N LEU A 36 15.26 -6.86 -1.82
CA LEU A 36 14.71 -7.60 -2.96
C LEU A 36 15.19 -7.04 -4.31
N VAL A 37 15.15 -5.73 -4.53
CA VAL A 37 15.61 -5.17 -5.81
C VAL A 37 17.12 -5.35 -6.00
N LYS A 38 17.89 -5.30 -4.91
CA LYS A 38 19.34 -5.62 -4.92
C LYS A 38 19.59 -7.08 -5.25
N SER A 39 18.87 -8.02 -4.67
CA SER A 39 19.04 -9.45 -4.96
C SER A 39 18.66 -9.81 -6.41
N LEU A 40 17.79 -9.02 -7.04
CA LEU A 40 17.45 -9.11 -8.45
C LEU A 40 18.47 -8.44 -9.39
N GLY A 41 19.56 -7.88 -8.84
CA GLY A 41 20.63 -7.24 -9.62
C GLY A 41 20.19 -5.93 -10.29
N PHE A 42 19.21 -5.21 -9.73
CA PHE A 42 18.76 -3.95 -10.32
C PHE A 42 19.84 -2.87 -10.19
N THR A 43 20.01 -2.09 -11.25
CA THR A 43 20.75 -0.82 -11.16
C THR A 43 19.95 0.19 -10.35
N GLN A 44 20.61 1.20 -9.79
CA GLN A 44 19.92 2.27 -9.06
C GLN A 44 18.80 2.91 -9.88
N LYS A 45 19.07 3.22 -11.15
CA LYS A 45 18.07 3.80 -12.07
C LYS A 45 16.84 2.91 -12.21
N LYS A 46 17.03 1.59 -12.27
CA LYS A 46 15.92 0.63 -12.37
C LYS A 46 15.15 0.50 -11.05
N ALA A 47 15.86 0.47 -9.93
CA ALA A 47 15.25 0.50 -8.60
C ALA A 47 14.43 1.78 -8.38
N ASP A 48 14.96 2.96 -8.70
CA ASP A 48 14.25 4.23 -8.62
C ASP A 48 12.98 4.23 -9.49
N SER A 49 13.08 3.66 -10.70
CA SER A 49 11.93 3.56 -11.60
C SER A 49 10.85 2.62 -11.04
N GLN A 50 11.27 1.50 -10.43
CA GLN A 50 10.37 0.58 -9.73
C GLN A 50 9.66 1.27 -8.58
N VAL A 51 10.40 1.95 -7.70
CA VAL A 51 9.86 2.65 -6.53
C VAL A 51 8.87 3.74 -6.96
N ARG A 52 9.24 4.60 -7.93
CA ARG A 52 8.34 5.66 -8.43
C ARG A 52 7.06 5.08 -9.02
N TRP A 53 7.18 4.02 -9.82
CA TRP A 53 6.02 3.35 -10.40
C TRP A 53 5.11 2.78 -9.31
N SER A 54 5.67 2.09 -8.30
CA SER A 54 4.86 1.52 -7.23
C SER A 54 4.22 2.57 -6.33
N VAL A 55 4.92 3.64 -5.97
CA VAL A 55 4.34 4.76 -5.20
C VAL A 55 3.14 5.35 -5.93
N LEU A 56 3.29 5.65 -7.23
CA LEU A 56 2.21 6.23 -8.02
C LEU A 56 0.98 5.32 -8.07
N ASN A 57 1.18 4.04 -8.39
CA ASN A 57 0.08 3.08 -8.49
C ASN A 57 -0.60 2.86 -7.13
N THR A 58 0.17 2.75 -6.05
CA THR A 58 -0.35 2.64 -4.69
C THR A 58 -1.16 3.87 -4.29
N ILE A 59 -0.67 5.09 -4.56
CA ILE A 59 -1.41 6.33 -4.25
C ILE A 59 -2.74 6.39 -5.03
N VAL A 60 -2.73 6.03 -6.31
CA VAL A 60 -3.96 6.00 -7.13
C VAL A 60 -4.98 5.04 -6.54
N LEU A 61 -4.56 3.83 -6.15
CA LEU A 61 -5.43 2.84 -5.51
C LEU A 61 -5.99 3.33 -4.16
N LEU A 62 -5.13 3.88 -3.30
CA LEU A 62 -5.51 4.36 -1.96
C LEU A 62 -6.46 5.55 -1.99
N ARG A 63 -6.36 6.40 -3.02
CA ARG A 63 -7.28 7.52 -3.26
C ARG A 63 -8.61 7.05 -3.83
N ARG A 64 -8.59 6.14 -4.82
CA ARG A 64 -9.81 5.59 -5.43
C ARG A 64 -10.71 4.96 -4.38
N HIS A 65 -10.11 4.18 -3.47
CA HIS A 65 -10.85 3.44 -2.46
C HIS A 65 -10.74 4.05 -1.06
N GLU A 66 -10.75 5.39 -0.96
CA GLU A 66 -10.59 6.07 0.34
C GLU A 66 -11.67 5.68 1.36
N ILE A 67 -12.92 5.48 0.90
CA ILE A 67 -14.06 5.12 1.74
C ILE A 67 -13.85 3.72 2.33
N ALA A 68 -13.52 2.74 1.48
CA ALA A 68 -13.23 1.37 1.91
C ALA A 68 -12.05 1.34 2.90
N ARG A 69 -10.96 2.06 2.58
CA ARG A 69 -9.79 2.17 3.45
C ARG A 69 -10.14 2.77 4.82
N SER A 70 -10.94 3.83 4.86
CA SER A 70 -11.33 4.48 6.11
C SER A 70 -12.21 3.58 6.99
N LYS A 71 -13.19 2.90 6.39
CA LYS A 71 -14.05 1.95 7.12
C LYS A 71 -13.25 0.76 7.65
N LEU A 72 -12.36 0.21 6.82
CA LEU A 72 -11.45 -0.86 7.23
C LEU A 72 -10.59 -0.45 8.42
N ALA A 73 -9.97 0.74 8.37
CA ALA A 73 -9.16 1.25 9.48
C ALA A 73 -9.99 1.38 10.78
N GLN A 74 -11.26 1.83 10.66
CA GLN A 74 -12.16 1.92 11.81
C GLN A 74 -12.50 0.54 12.39
N ALA A 75 -12.81 -0.46 11.57
CA ALA A 75 -13.10 -1.82 12.02
C ALA A 75 -11.89 -2.47 12.69
N MET A 76 -10.70 -2.34 12.09
CA MET A 76 -9.46 -2.81 12.68
C MET A 76 -9.19 -2.14 14.04
N SER A 77 -9.45 -0.83 14.17
CA SER A 77 -9.27 -0.12 15.45
C SER A 77 -10.20 -0.60 16.57
N LYS A 78 -11.37 -1.14 16.20
CA LYS A 78 -12.33 -1.77 17.14
C LYS A 78 -11.96 -3.22 17.49
N GLY A 79 -10.91 -3.77 16.88
CA GLY A 79 -10.53 -5.17 17.05
C GLY A 79 -11.49 -6.15 16.38
N GLU A 80 -12.18 -5.74 15.32
CA GLU A 80 -13.05 -6.64 14.55
C GLU A 80 -12.24 -7.79 13.91
N SER A 81 -12.94 -8.88 13.61
CA SER A 81 -12.30 -10.05 13.01
C SER A 81 -11.79 -9.77 11.60
N VAL A 82 -10.83 -10.57 11.14
CA VAL A 82 -10.34 -10.51 9.75
C VAL A 82 -11.49 -10.76 8.76
N GLY A 83 -12.44 -11.65 9.07
CA GLY A 83 -13.61 -11.90 8.23
C GLY A 83 -14.47 -10.65 8.06
N SER A 84 -14.77 -9.96 9.16
CA SER A 84 -15.52 -8.69 9.14
C SER A 84 -14.77 -7.60 8.36
N CYS A 85 -13.43 -7.56 8.46
CA CYS A 85 -12.62 -6.63 7.68
C CYS A 85 -12.72 -6.91 6.17
N ILE A 86 -12.80 -8.17 5.75
CA ILE A 86 -12.98 -8.56 4.33
C ILE A 86 -14.35 -8.11 3.83
N GLU A 87 -15.42 -8.42 4.58
CA GLU A 87 -16.79 -7.99 4.24
C GLU A 87 -16.87 -6.48 4.06
N ILE A 88 -16.25 -5.70 4.95
CA ILE A 88 -16.22 -4.23 4.85
C ILE A 88 -15.54 -3.75 3.56
N ILE A 89 -14.47 -4.42 3.13
CA ILE A 89 -13.78 -4.09 1.88
C ILE A 89 -14.71 -4.39 0.70
N GLU A 90 -15.30 -5.58 0.65
CA GLU A 90 -16.19 -6.03 -0.42
C GLU A 90 -17.43 -5.13 -0.56
N ASP A 91 -18.04 -4.74 0.56
CA ASP A 91 -19.23 -3.87 0.60
C ASP A 91 -18.94 -2.40 0.27
N SER A 92 -17.67 -1.99 0.33
CA SER A 92 -17.27 -0.58 0.18
C SER A 92 -16.56 -0.28 -1.14
N ILE A 93 -16.29 -1.29 -1.95
CA ILE A 93 -15.69 -1.13 -3.28
C ILE A 93 -16.80 -1.25 -4.33
N ASP A 94 -16.80 -0.34 -5.30
CA ASP A 94 -17.70 -0.44 -6.45
C ASP A 94 -17.19 -1.58 -7.37
N PRO A 95 -18.04 -2.54 -7.79
CA PRO A 95 -17.66 -3.59 -8.71
C PRO A 95 -17.06 -3.09 -10.04
N SER A 96 -17.35 -1.84 -10.43
CA SER A 96 -16.79 -1.20 -11.63
C SER A 96 -15.36 -0.68 -11.45
N ASP A 97 -14.84 -0.62 -10.22
CA ASP A 97 -13.47 -0.19 -9.92
C ASP A 97 -12.43 -1.34 -9.95
N ILE A 98 -12.88 -2.58 -10.10
CA ILE A 98 -12.09 -3.84 -10.11
C ILE A 98 -11.78 -4.27 -11.55
#